data_AF-A0A529R8W5-F1
#
_entry.id   AF-A0A529R8W5-F1
#
_cell.length_a   1.000
_cell.length_b   1.000
_cell.length_c   1.000
_cell.angle_alpha   90.00
_cell.angle_beta   90.00
_cell.angle_gamma   90.00
#
_symmetry.space_group_name_H-M   'P 1'
#
loop_
_entity.id
_entity.type
_entity.pdbx_description
1 polymer ?
#
loop_
_entity_poly.entity_id
_entity_poly.type
_entity_poly.pdbx_seq_one_letter_code
_entity_poly.pdbx_strand_id
1 'polypeptide(L)'
;MPSYRREGPVVSSDTFTRLADFVLRRPASVFPTAVLQQARYLLLDTLGIAIAAGPMEAGRIARDAAVLLYGSNDPQYSARMLFDGRRASIAGAAYA
;
A
#
# COMPACT_ATOMS: atom_id res chain seq x y z
N MET A 1 19.43 -32.02 5.13
CA MET A 1 18.72 -30.90 4.50
C MET A 1 19.00 -29.64 5.31
N PRO A 2 19.77 -28.65 4.81
CA PRO A 2 20.04 -27.43 5.57
C PRO A 2 18.78 -26.55 5.58
N SER A 3 18.35 -26.14 6.77
CA SER A 3 17.22 -25.24 6.98
C SER A 3 17.56 -23.84 6.46
N TYR A 4 16.86 -23.40 5.42
CA TYR A 4 16.99 -22.05 4.85
C TYR A 4 16.27 -20.99 5.71
N ARG A 5 16.44 -21.03 7.04
CA ARG A 5 15.94 -19.97 7.91
C ARG A 5 16.94 -18.81 7.81
N ARG A 6 16.59 -17.79 7.03
CA ARG A 6 17.30 -16.50 7.10
C ARG A 6 17.12 -15.97 8.52
N GLU A 7 18.18 -16.01 9.32
CA GLU A 7 18.22 -15.26 10.57
C GLU A 7 18.17 -13.78 10.21
N GLY A 8 16.97 -13.21 10.30
CA GLY A 8 16.78 -11.77 10.21
C GLY A 8 17.53 -11.09 11.37
N PRO A 9 17.89 -9.81 11.22
CA PRO A 9 18.56 -9.08 12.29
C PRO A 9 17.76 -9.17 13.59
N VAL A 10 18.44 -9.45 14.70
CA VAL A 10 17.84 -9.43 16.04
C VAL A 10 17.47 -7.99 16.37
N VAL A 11 16.21 -7.62 16.13
CA VAL A 11 15.70 -6.28 16.46
C VAL A 11 15.49 -6.22 17.97
N SER A 12 16.25 -5.36 18.66
CA SER A 12 16.01 -5.11 20.08
C SER A 12 14.62 -4.49 20.28
N SER A 13 13.97 -4.78 21.41
CA SER A 13 12.67 -4.18 21.76
C SER A 13 12.69 -2.64 21.68
N ASP A 14 13.82 -2.03 22.04
CA ASP A 14 14.06 -0.59 21.94
C ASP A 14 14.08 -0.08 20.48
N THR A 15 14.77 -0.78 19.57
CA THR A 15 14.78 -0.42 18.15
C THR A 15 13.42 -0.60 17.50
N PHE A 16 12.70 -1.67 17.83
CA PHE A 16 11.33 -1.90 17.38
C PHE A 16 10.41 -0.76 17.84
N THR A 17 10.50 -0.38 19.11
CA THR A 17 9.68 0.70 19.67
C THR A 17 9.92 2.02 18.95
N ARG A 18 11.19 2.41 18.73
CA ARG A 18 11.52 3.63 17.97
C ARG A 18 10.97 3.61 16.54
N LEU A 19 11.06 2.46 15.86
CA LEU A 19 10.54 2.32 14.50
C LEU A 19 9.01 2.45 14.47
N ALA A 20 8.32 1.78 15.38
CA ALA A 20 6.87 1.85 15.50
C ALA A 20 6.40 3.29 15.79
N ASP A 21 7.08 3.99 16.70
CA ASP A 21 6.80 5.40 17.00
C ASP A 21 7.03 6.30 15.79
N PHE A 22 8.12 6.07 15.04
CA PHE A 22 8.40 6.81 13.82
C PHE A 22 7.32 6.61 12.75
N VAL A 23 6.90 5.37 12.49
CA VAL A 23 5.96 5.04 11.40
C VAL A 23 4.52 5.39 11.74
N LEU A 24 4.08 5.11 12.98
CA LEU A 24 2.66 5.16 13.34
C LEU A 24 2.26 6.46 14.06
N ARG A 25 3.20 7.18 14.68
CA ARG A 25 2.88 8.29 15.59
C ARG A 25 3.49 9.64 15.20
N ARG A 26 4.38 9.71 14.21
CA ARG A 26 4.95 10.99 13.78
C ARG A 26 4.01 11.72 12.81
N PRO A 27 3.61 12.96 13.12
CA PRO A 27 2.76 13.73 12.21
C PRO A 27 3.54 14.22 10.99
N ALA A 28 2.86 14.43 9.87
CA ALA A 28 3.49 14.89 8.63
C ALA A 28 4.28 16.21 8.79
N SER A 29 3.85 17.09 9.71
CA SER A 29 4.44 18.40 9.95
C SER A 29 5.87 18.39 10.50
N VAL A 30 6.35 17.26 11.05
CA VAL A 30 7.72 17.16 11.56
C VAL A 30 8.73 16.76 10.49
N PHE A 31 8.28 16.34 9.31
CA PHE A 31 9.19 16.00 8.22
C PHE A 31 9.70 17.25 7.51
N PRO A 32 10.99 17.27 7.08
CA PRO A 32 11.54 18.40 6.35
C PRO A 32 10.73 18.72 5.08
N THR A 33 10.58 20.01 4.76
CA THR A 33 9.79 20.46 3.60
C THR A 33 10.25 19.82 2.29
N ALA A 34 11.56 19.65 2.09
CA ALA A 34 12.11 18.99 0.90
C ALA A 34 11.64 17.53 0.76
N VAL A 35 11.51 16.80 1.88
CA VAL A 35 10.99 15.41 1.88
C VAL A 35 9.52 15.38 1.48
N LEU A 36 8.72 16.29 2.03
CA LEU A 36 7.29 16.40 1.69
C LEU A 36 7.09 16.80 0.22
N GLN A 37 7.94 17.68 -0.32
CA GLN A 37 7.92 18.03 -1.74
C GLN A 37 8.24 16.83 -2.63
N GLN A 38 9.27 16.05 -2.28
CA GLN A 38 9.61 14.85 -3.04
C GLN A 38 8.50 13.79 -2.97
N ALA A 39 7.90 13.57 -1.80
CA ALA A 39 6.80 12.64 -1.62
C ALA A 39 5.59 13.00 -2.52
N ARG A 40 5.33 14.30 -2.74
CA ARG A 40 4.28 14.73 -3.67
C ARG A 40 4.57 14.33 -5.11
N TYR A 41 5.80 14.48 -5.58
CA TYR A 41 6.18 14.06 -6.94
C TYR A 41 6.09 12.54 -7.10
N LEU A 42 6.55 11.77 -6.09
CA LEU A 42 6.45 10.31 -6.10
C LEU A 42 5.00 9.82 -6.10
N LEU A 43 4.12 10.51 -5.36
CA LEU A 43 2.69 10.21 -5.38
C LEU A 43 2.10 10.44 -6.78
N LEU A 44 2.43 11.57 -7.42
CA LEU A 44 1.96 11.87 -8.76
C LEU A 44 2.45 10.86 -9.80
N ASP A 45 3.72 10.47 -9.73
CA ASP A 45 4.30 9.43 -10.58
C ASP A 45 3.57 8.08 -10.40
N THR A 46 3.35 7.66 -9.15
CA THR A 46 2.64 6.42 -8.83
C THR A 46 1.21 6.43 -9.39
N LEU A 47 0.49 7.55 -9.27
CA LEU A 47 -0.84 7.70 -9.86
C LEU A 47 -0.79 7.63 -11.38
N GLY A 48 0.22 8.22 -12.03
CA GLY A 48 0.44 8.13 -13.47
C GLY A 48 0.61 6.69 -13.94
N ILE A 49 1.41 5.89 -13.22
CA ILE A 49 1.58 4.46 -13.52
C ILE A 49 0.27 3.69 -13.33
N ALA A 50 -0.48 3.95 -12.25
CA ALA A 50 -1.76 3.28 -12.02
C ALA A 50 -2.81 3.58 -13.11
N ILE A 51 -2.82 4.81 -13.65
CA ILE A 51 -3.65 5.20 -14.80
C ILE A 51 -3.20 4.44 -16.05
N ALA A 52 -1.90 4.45 -16.36
CA ALA A 52 -1.35 3.77 -17.53
C ALA A 52 -1.55 2.25 -17.48
N ALA A 53 -1.60 1.67 -16.28
CA ALA A 53 -1.91 0.26 -16.05
C ALA A 53 -3.41 -0.10 -16.18
N GLY A 54 -4.30 0.89 -16.31
CA GLY A 54 -5.74 0.68 -16.53
C GLY A 54 -6.05 -0.28 -17.69
N PRO A 55 -5.56 -0.04 -18.92
CA PRO A 55 -5.80 -0.90 -20.07
C PRO A 55 -4.91 -2.15 -20.12
N MET A 56 -3.88 -2.26 -19.27
CA MET A 56 -2.97 -3.41 -19.29
C MET A 56 -3.69 -4.67 -18.81
N GLU A 57 -3.43 -5.80 -19.46
CA GLU A 57 -4.03 -7.09 -19.11
C GLU A 57 -3.78 -7.47 -17.65
N ALA A 58 -2.55 -7.30 -17.16
CA ALA A 58 -2.21 -7.53 -15.75
C ALA A 58 -3.06 -6.69 -14.80
N GLY A 59 -3.29 -5.40 -15.12
CA GLY A 59 -4.11 -4.51 -14.33
C GLY A 59 -5.59 -4.89 -14.35
N ARG A 60 -6.09 -5.43 -15.47
CA ARG A 60 -7.46 -5.97 -15.52
C ARG A 60 -7.61 -7.22 -14.67
N ILE A 61 -6.68 -8.17 -14.80
CA ILE A 61 -6.68 -9.42 -14.03
C ILE A 61 -6.65 -9.12 -12.53
N ALA A 62 -5.80 -8.19 -12.07
CA ALA A 62 -5.71 -7.82 -10.67
C ALA A 62 -7.03 -7.24 -10.13
N ARG A 63 -7.67 -6.33 -10.86
CA ARG A 63 -8.95 -5.72 -10.48
C ARG A 63 -10.10 -6.73 -10.47
N ASP A 64 -10.15 -7.62 -11.45
CA ASP A 64 -11.17 -8.67 -11.49
C ASP A 64 -10.98 -9.68 -10.34
N ALA A 65 -9.73 -10.05 -10.04
CA ALA A 65 -9.40 -10.86 -8.87
C ALA A 65 -9.76 -10.16 -7.55
N ALA A 66 -9.52 -8.86 -7.43
CA ALA A 66 -9.91 -8.08 -6.25
C ALA A 66 -11.44 -8.08 -6.03
N VAL A 67 -12.23 -7.93 -7.09
CA VAL A 67 -13.69 -8.00 -6.98
C VAL A 67 -14.16 -9.41 -6.62
N LEU A 68 -13.59 -10.44 -7.24
CA LEU A 68 -14.02 -11.83 -7.06
C LEU A 68 -13.62 -12.40 -5.70
N LEU A 69 -12.41 -12.08 -5.21
CA LEU A 69 -11.81 -12.74 -4.05
C LEU A 69 -11.74 -11.86 -2.81
N TYR A 70 -11.77 -10.54 -2.98
CA TYR A 70 -11.60 -9.57 -1.89
C TYR A 70 -12.84 -8.69 -1.68
N GLY A 71 -14.04 -9.17 -2.01
CA GLY A 71 -15.29 -8.46 -1.77
C GLY A 71 -15.54 -8.16 -0.28
N SER A 72 -16.20 -7.04 0.01
CA SER A 72 -16.72 -6.72 1.34
C SER A 72 -18.09 -6.03 1.20
N ASN A 73 -19.08 -6.53 1.95
CA ASN A 73 -20.41 -5.95 2.02
C ASN A 73 -20.54 -4.88 3.11
N ASP A 74 -19.51 -4.72 3.95
CA ASP A 74 -19.47 -3.66 4.96
C ASP A 74 -18.89 -2.37 4.34
N PRO A 75 -19.67 -1.26 4.31
CA PRO A 75 -19.18 0.03 3.82
C PRO A 75 -17.93 0.53 4.55
N GLN A 76 -17.76 0.19 5.83
CA GLN A 76 -16.61 0.60 6.65
C GLN A 76 -15.30 -0.07 6.20
N TYR A 77 -15.39 -1.28 5.66
CA TYR A 77 -14.23 -2.06 5.23
C TYR A 77 -14.13 -2.20 3.71
N SER A 78 -14.77 -1.29 2.96
CA SER A 78 -14.71 -1.26 1.50
C SER A 78 -14.22 0.08 0.95
N ALA A 79 -13.48 0.02 -0.14
CA ALA A 79 -12.94 1.18 -0.85
C ALA A 79 -13.11 1.02 -2.37
N ARG A 80 -13.03 2.14 -3.09
CA ARG A 80 -13.03 2.12 -4.56
C ARG A 80 -11.61 1.86 -5.06
N MET A 81 -11.49 0.98 -6.05
CA MET A 81 -10.23 0.75 -6.76
C MET A 81 -9.88 1.98 -7.60
N LEU A 82 -8.60 2.37 -7.61
CA LEU A 82 -8.12 3.52 -8.37
C LEU A 82 -8.34 3.29 -9.88
N PHE A 83 -8.94 4.28 -10.54
CA PHE A 83 -9.19 4.32 -11.98
C PHE A 83 -10.06 3.18 -12.56
N ASP A 84 -10.68 2.38 -11.69
CA ASP A 84 -11.69 1.37 -12.04
C ASP A 84 -13.07 1.75 -11.45
N GLY A 85 -13.07 2.22 -10.21
CA GLY A 85 -14.27 2.77 -9.56
C GLY A 85 -15.20 1.73 -8.94
N ARG A 86 -15.08 0.43 -9.27
CA ARG A 86 -15.75 -0.66 -8.53
C ARG A 86 -15.22 -0.72 -7.10
N ARG A 87 -16.02 -1.29 -6.19
CA ARG A 87 -15.67 -1.45 -4.78
C ARG A 87 -15.14 -2.86 -4.50
N ALA A 88 -14.14 -2.92 -3.63
CA ALA A 88 -13.66 -4.15 -3.00
C ALA A 88 -13.41 -3.85 -1.51
N SER A 89 -12.97 -4.85 -0.74
CA SER A 89 -12.41 -4.59 0.59
C SER A 89 -11.22 -3.64 0.51
N ILE A 90 -10.84 -3.00 1.63
CA ILE A 90 -9.66 -2.11 1.68
C ILE A 90 -8.40 -2.84 1.18
N ALA A 91 -8.21 -4.10 1.56
CA ALA A 91 -7.08 -4.91 1.09
C ALA A 91 -7.17 -5.20 -0.41
N GLY A 92 -8.36 -5.54 -0.92
CA GLY A 92 -8.58 -5.76 -2.36
C GLY A 92 -8.32 -4.50 -3.18
N ALA A 93 -8.74 -3.34 -2.69
CA ALA A 93 -8.51 -2.06 -3.35
C ALA A 93 -7.04 -1.62 -3.34
N ALA A 94 -6.25 -2.06 -2.35
CA ALA A 94 -4.81 -1.81 -2.30
C ALA A 94 -4.00 -2.81 -3.16
N TYR A 95 -4.53 -4.01 -3.37
CA TYR A 95 -3.94 -5.02 -4.25
C TYR A 95 -4.11 -4.68 -5.74
N ALA A 96 -5.27 -4.15 -6.11
CA ALA A 96 -5.68 -3.85 -7.48
C ALA A 96 -5.04 -2.58 -8.06
#